data_AF-A0A2D2Q4G8-F1
#
_entry.id   AF-A0A2D2Q4G8-F1
#
_cell.length_a   1.000
_cell.length_b   1.000
_cell.length_c   1.000
_cell.angle_alpha   90.00
_cell.angle_beta   90.00
_cell.angle_gamma   90.00
#
_symmetry.space_group_name_H-M   'P 1'
#
loop_
_entity.id
_entity.type
_entity.pdbx_description
1 polymer ?
#
loop_
_entity_poly.entity_id
_entity_poly.type
_entity_poly.pdbx_seq_one_letter_code
_entity_poly.pdbx_strand_id
1 'polypeptide(L)'
;MWRRGAVLVAVTASTLLATASLQAQTLQGDRLNLNGRDYPVAWSQWTNDQNQQITGISDGALANRFGLLLGDTSDPWQQPVAWFQEQFSPLAVRFSPNGMYRYLDITPLIQQHQWQVQPQGTTLRITTPPSRILSWRQGRQPWGDRWVFELDRPTPWQVNRLTFSRTGTTPRDLSLTIEASGQLAAIAGVKITAAANRTVLETQIGGTTRPVASMLLNPPRLVIDFRNDAPPARTIQWAPGLRWQEQTVNLGARQFPVSLLVMTPQTPGLRIRPLWMNSATVVGLATLPELAQRWQAAAAINAGFFNRDRQAPLGAIRSENQWISGPILNRGAIGWNDTGQIVVGRLSLRQTVTTPSGALPIVTVNSGYVQAGLALYTPAWGASYTPKTGTETVIMVRNEQVISQRPVSSNQPQAVAIPRDGYLLVARNFDSALGNFPPGAALQINTSAVPASFDGFANIVGAGPLLVEQGRVVLNAALEQFGAGLDAQAAPRSAMGNRSDGRIVFVTTHNRVAGSGPTLGEWAQVVQQLGLVNAVNLDGGSSSALYLGGVLVDRHSVTTTRVNNAIGVFWQPTP
;
A
#
# COMPACT_ATOMS: atom_id res chain seq x y z
N MET A 1 -55.49 -63.58 47.77
CA MET A 1 -54.25 -64.36 47.52
C MET A 1 -53.92 -64.21 46.04
N TRP A 2 -52.64 -64.21 45.64
CA TRP A 2 -52.08 -64.12 44.27
C TRP A 2 -51.50 -62.75 43.82
N ARG A 3 -50.27 -62.54 44.30
CA ARG A 3 -49.01 -62.16 43.60
C ARG A 3 -49.06 -61.15 42.44
N ARG A 4 -48.37 -60.02 42.66
CA ARG A 4 -47.85 -59.07 41.66
C ARG A 4 -46.71 -59.71 40.87
N GLY A 5 -46.77 -59.63 39.54
CA GLY A 5 -45.65 -59.90 38.63
C GLY A 5 -45.03 -58.57 38.18
N ALA A 6 -43.73 -58.41 38.39
CA ALA A 6 -42.93 -57.32 37.85
C ALA A 6 -42.25 -57.78 36.56
N VAL A 7 -42.40 -57.03 35.48
CA VAL A 7 -41.69 -57.24 34.22
C VAL A 7 -40.47 -56.31 34.21
N LEU A 8 -39.28 -56.91 34.14
CA LEU A 8 -38.02 -56.23 33.90
C LEU A 8 -37.99 -55.71 32.46
N VAL A 9 -37.83 -54.39 32.27
CA VAL A 9 -37.47 -53.79 30.98
C VAL A 9 -35.95 -53.57 31.00
N ALA A 10 -35.23 -54.33 30.18
CA ALA A 10 -33.81 -54.15 29.96
C ALA A 10 -33.58 -52.88 29.11
N VAL A 11 -32.96 -51.87 29.69
CA VAL A 11 -32.48 -50.68 28.96
C VAL A 11 -31.07 -50.99 28.46
N THR A 12 -30.90 -51.14 27.15
CA THR A 12 -29.61 -51.24 26.49
C THR A 12 -28.98 -49.84 26.41
N ALA A 13 -27.95 -49.60 27.22
CA ALA A 13 -27.13 -48.41 27.13
C ALA A 13 -26.27 -48.49 25.85
N SER A 14 -26.66 -47.72 24.83
CA SER A 14 -25.83 -47.49 23.65
C SER A 14 -24.85 -46.37 23.96
N THR A 15 -23.57 -46.71 24.18
CA THR A 15 -22.48 -45.74 24.30
C THR A 15 -22.23 -45.09 22.93
N LEU A 16 -22.74 -43.89 22.74
CA LEU A 16 -22.31 -42.99 21.68
C LEU A 16 -20.86 -42.56 21.97
N LEU A 17 -19.90 -43.20 21.29
CA LEU A 17 -18.55 -42.66 21.16
C LEU A 17 -18.65 -41.39 20.30
N ALA A 18 -18.78 -40.24 20.95
CA ALA A 18 -18.53 -38.97 20.32
C ALA A 18 -17.04 -38.90 19.99
N THR A 19 -16.68 -39.13 18.72
CA THR A 19 -15.37 -38.77 18.19
C THR A 19 -15.29 -37.24 18.21
N ALA A 20 -14.71 -36.68 19.27
CA ALA A 20 -14.29 -35.29 19.26
C ALA A 20 -13.23 -35.16 18.15
N SER A 21 -13.63 -34.61 17.00
CA SER A 21 -12.67 -34.14 16.00
C SER A 21 -11.86 -33.03 16.66
N LEU A 22 -10.61 -33.33 17.04
CA LEU A 22 -9.61 -32.30 17.31
C LEU A 22 -9.52 -31.44 16.05
N GLN A 23 -10.17 -30.29 16.04
CA GLN A 23 -9.94 -29.29 14.99
C GLN A 23 -8.45 -28.96 15.04
N ALA A 24 -7.72 -29.35 14.00
CA ALA A 24 -6.29 -29.08 13.91
C ALA A 24 -6.07 -27.57 14.03
N GLN A 25 -5.36 -27.16 15.09
CA GLN A 25 -5.17 -25.76 15.41
C GLN A 25 -4.33 -25.08 14.32
N THR A 26 -4.89 -24.05 13.67
CA THR A 26 -4.12 -23.19 12.78
C THR A 26 -3.23 -22.29 13.63
N LEU A 27 -1.91 -22.33 13.38
CA LEU A 27 -0.94 -21.42 13.96
C LEU A 27 -0.66 -20.29 12.96
N GLN A 28 -0.40 -19.10 13.47
CA GLN A 28 -0.08 -17.94 12.64
C GLN A 28 0.75 -16.92 13.42
N GLY A 29 1.47 -16.09 12.68
CA GLY A 29 2.26 -15.02 13.26
C GLY A 29 2.75 -14.01 12.22
N ASP A 30 3.45 -13.00 12.71
CA ASP A 30 3.90 -11.82 11.95
C ASP A 30 5.42 -11.65 11.98
N ARG A 31 6.15 -12.63 12.52
CA ARG A 31 7.61 -12.65 12.61
C ARG A 31 8.19 -13.91 11.99
N LEU A 32 9.30 -13.74 11.28
CA LEU A 32 10.17 -14.82 10.80
C LEU A 32 11.55 -14.64 11.41
N ASN A 33 12.07 -15.67 12.08
CA ASN A 33 13.48 -15.78 12.42
C ASN A 33 14.17 -16.68 11.37
N LEU A 34 14.95 -16.11 10.46
CA LEU A 34 15.73 -16.86 9.46
C LEU A 34 17.21 -16.87 9.86
N ASN A 35 17.75 -18.05 10.16
CA ASN A 35 19.14 -18.25 10.57
C ASN A 35 19.60 -17.30 11.71
N GLY A 36 18.70 -17.06 12.68
CA GLY A 36 18.96 -16.20 13.84
C GLY A 36 18.64 -14.72 13.64
N ARG A 37 18.00 -14.32 12.53
CA ARG A 37 17.61 -12.91 12.28
C ARG A 37 16.12 -12.73 12.11
N ASP A 38 15.59 -11.71 12.75
CA ASP A 38 14.16 -11.43 12.76
C ASP A 38 13.72 -10.50 11.63
N TYR A 39 12.60 -10.86 11.01
CA TYR A 39 11.95 -10.11 9.95
C TYR A 39 10.45 -9.99 10.23
N PRO A 40 9.81 -8.84 9.91
CA PRO A 40 8.36 -8.71 9.95
C PRO A 40 7.76 -9.43 8.73
N VAL A 41 7.33 -10.67 8.92
CA VAL A 41 6.86 -11.56 7.85
C VAL A 41 5.68 -12.35 8.37
N ALA A 42 4.57 -12.28 7.65
CA ALA A 42 3.38 -13.06 7.94
C ALA A 42 3.58 -14.53 7.52
N TRP A 43 3.16 -15.44 8.40
CA TRP A 43 3.19 -16.88 8.17
C TRP A 43 1.98 -17.56 8.80
N SER A 44 1.68 -18.76 8.33
CA SER A 44 0.67 -19.63 8.93
C SER A 44 1.06 -21.10 8.80
N GLN A 45 0.67 -21.92 9.78
CA GLN A 45 0.69 -23.37 9.68
C GLN A 45 -0.70 -23.93 9.91
N TRP A 46 -1.09 -24.88 9.07
CA TRP A 46 -2.40 -25.53 9.14
C TRP A 46 -2.29 -26.99 8.75
N THR A 47 -3.30 -27.78 9.09
CA THR A 47 -3.41 -29.16 8.60
C THR A 47 -4.30 -29.19 7.37
N ASN A 48 -3.85 -29.86 6.31
CA ASN A 48 -4.67 -30.07 5.10
C ASN A 48 -5.62 -31.28 5.27
N ASP A 49 -6.45 -31.53 4.26
CA ASP A 49 -7.44 -32.63 4.27
C ASP A 49 -6.80 -34.03 4.35
N GLN A 50 -5.51 -34.13 4.04
CA GLN A 50 -4.71 -35.36 4.13
C GLN A 50 -4.01 -35.52 5.49
N ASN A 51 -4.39 -34.71 6.48
CA ASN A 51 -3.80 -34.68 7.81
C ASN A 51 -2.28 -34.34 7.83
N GLN A 52 -1.80 -33.64 6.80
CA GLN A 52 -0.41 -33.16 6.72
C GLN A 52 -0.33 -31.73 7.22
N GLN A 53 0.71 -31.44 8.02
CA GLN A 53 1.02 -30.08 8.45
C GLN A 53 1.65 -29.30 7.30
N ILE A 54 1.02 -28.20 6.93
CA ILE A 54 1.43 -27.28 5.88
C ILE A 54 2.01 -26.02 6.51
N THR A 55 3.10 -25.51 5.95
CA THR A 55 3.68 -24.21 6.32
C THR A 55 3.57 -23.23 5.17
N GLY A 56 2.91 -22.10 5.41
CA GLY A 56 2.76 -21.00 4.48
C GLY A 56 3.51 -19.74 4.92
N ILE A 57 4.18 -19.09 3.97
CA ILE A 57 4.78 -17.76 4.12
C ILE A 57 4.24 -16.85 3.03
N SER A 58 4.04 -15.55 3.33
CA SER A 58 3.53 -14.62 2.32
C SER A 58 4.44 -14.57 1.08
N ASP A 59 3.84 -14.56 -0.10
CA ASP A 59 4.54 -14.60 -1.39
C ASP A 59 5.58 -13.49 -1.54
N GLY A 60 5.21 -12.25 -1.21
CA GLY A 60 6.10 -11.11 -1.23
C GLY A 60 7.28 -11.24 -0.25
N ALA A 61 7.08 -11.89 0.90
CA ALA A 61 8.16 -12.13 1.85
C ALA A 61 9.14 -13.20 1.35
N LEU A 62 8.64 -14.27 0.72
CA LEU A 62 9.50 -15.27 0.09
C LEU A 62 10.36 -14.65 -1.01
N ALA A 63 9.77 -13.82 -1.87
CA ALA A 63 10.51 -13.09 -2.89
C ALA A 63 11.59 -12.17 -2.29
N ASN A 64 11.26 -11.42 -1.24
CA ASN A 64 12.16 -10.41 -0.67
C ASN A 64 13.16 -10.93 0.37
N ARG A 65 12.98 -12.13 0.93
CA ARG A 65 13.83 -12.67 2.02
C ARG A 65 14.55 -13.95 1.64
N PHE A 66 13.94 -14.79 0.82
CA PHE A 66 14.53 -16.03 0.34
C PHE A 66 15.09 -15.88 -1.08
N GLY A 67 14.71 -14.83 -1.79
CA GLY A 67 15.07 -14.60 -3.19
C GLY A 67 14.20 -15.39 -4.17
N LEU A 68 13.08 -15.95 -3.70
CA LEU A 68 12.16 -16.75 -4.52
C LEU A 68 11.67 -15.95 -5.73
N LEU A 69 11.84 -16.48 -6.95
CA LEU A 69 11.30 -15.83 -8.14
C LEU A 69 9.84 -16.22 -8.30
N LEU A 70 8.95 -15.22 -8.40
CA LEU A 70 7.53 -15.43 -8.71
C LEU A 70 7.32 -15.39 -10.22
N GLY A 71 6.80 -16.47 -10.77
CA GLY A 71 6.44 -16.62 -12.18
C GLY A 71 5.02 -16.14 -12.48
N ASP A 72 4.69 -16.09 -13.76
CA ASP A 72 3.36 -15.71 -14.21
C ASP A 72 2.32 -16.76 -13.82
N THR A 73 1.10 -16.31 -13.49
CA THR A 73 -0.03 -17.21 -13.22
C THR A 73 -1.36 -16.54 -13.53
N SER A 74 -2.29 -17.31 -14.10
CA SER A 74 -3.70 -16.95 -14.23
C SER A 74 -4.57 -17.59 -13.14
N ASP A 75 -4.05 -18.55 -12.38
CA ASP A 75 -4.74 -19.22 -11.29
C ASP A 75 -4.33 -18.58 -9.95
N PRO A 76 -5.24 -17.91 -9.21
CA PRO A 76 -4.89 -17.31 -7.93
C PRO A 76 -4.51 -18.32 -6.85
N TRP A 77 -4.87 -19.59 -7.03
CA TRP A 77 -4.65 -20.67 -6.07
C TRP A 77 -3.33 -21.43 -6.29
N GLN A 78 -2.59 -21.08 -7.34
CA GLN A 78 -1.29 -21.66 -7.67
C GLN A 78 -0.30 -20.56 -8.01
N GLN A 79 0.91 -20.65 -7.46
CA GLN A 79 1.99 -19.73 -7.78
C GLN A 79 3.18 -20.52 -8.32
N PRO A 80 3.47 -20.46 -9.63
CA PRO A 80 4.74 -20.91 -10.17
C PRO A 80 5.88 -20.13 -9.53
N VAL A 81 6.86 -20.84 -8.98
CA VAL A 81 8.04 -20.25 -8.36
C VAL A 81 9.30 -20.89 -8.90
N ALA A 82 10.41 -20.14 -8.88
CA ALA A 82 11.73 -20.69 -9.14
C ALA A 82 12.72 -20.30 -8.02
N TRP A 83 13.39 -21.30 -7.45
CA TRP A 83 14.45 -21.13 -6.48
C TRP A 83 15.49 -22.24 -6.63
N PHE A 84 16.60 -21.93 -7.31
CA PHE A 84 17.62 -22.92 -7.72
C PHE A 84 17.01 -24.16 -8.39
N GLN A 85 16.30 -23.95 -9.52
CA GLN A 85 15.63 -24.99 -10.29
C GLN A 85 15.62 -24.66 -11.78
N GLU A 86 15.44 -25.65 -12.64
CA GLU A 86 15.49 -25.46 -14.11
C GLU A 86 14.24 -24.78 -14.67
N GLN A 87 13.07 -25.04 -14.08
CA GLN A 87 11.78 -24.55 -14.54
C GLN A 87 10.95 -24.08 -13.35
N PHE A 88 10.02 -23.15 -13.57
CA PHE A 88 9.07 -22.75 -12.54
C PHE A 88 8.14 -23.91 -12.16
N SER A 89 7.95 -24.13 -10.87
CA SER A 89 7.05 -25.16 -10.34
C SER A 89 5.99 -24.52 -9.45
N PRO A 90 4.70 -24.90 -9.56
CA PRO A 90 3.64 -24.29 -8.78
C PRO A 90 3.70 -24.70 -7.30
N LEU A 91 3.52 -23.73 -6.42
CA LEU A 91 3.18 -23.93 -5.01
C LEU A 91 1.71 -23.60 -4.81
N ALA A 92 1.04 -24.39 -3.98
CA ALA A 92 -0.34 -24.15 -3.58
C ALA A 92 -0.44 -22.85 -2.77
N VAL A 93 -1.55 -22.14 -2.93
CA VAL A 93 -1.81 -20.86 -2.29
C VAL A 93 -2.95 -20.97 -1.30
N ARG A 94 -2.81 -20.30 -0.15
CA ARG A 94 -3.89 -20.06 0.81
C ARG A 94 -3.89 -18.59 1.23
N PHE A 95 -5.07 -17.98 1.37
CA PHE A 95 -5.18 -16.63 1.91
C PHE A 95 -5.35 -16.63 3.43
N SER A 96 -4.91 -15.56 4.09
CA SER A 96 -5.30 -15.27 5.47
C SER A 96 -6.83 -15.08 5.55
N PRO A 97 -7.46 -15.30 6.71
CA PRO A 97 -8.92 -15.15 6.86
C PRO A 97 -9.46 -13.77 6.46
N ASN A 98 -8.66 -12.71 6.67
CA ASN A 98 -8.98 -11.34 6.28
C ASN A 98 -8.50 -10.98 4.85
N GLY A 99 -7.99 -11.96 4.09
CA GLY A 99 -7.45 -11.84 2.74
C GLY A 99 -6.25 -10.90 2.55
N MET A 100 -5.69 -10.37 3.64
CA MET A 100 -4.55 -9.46 3.62
C MET A 100 -3.28 -10.13 3.07
N TYR A 101 -3.06 -11.41 3.39
CA TYR A 101 -1.86 -12.15 3.00
C TYR A 101 -2.21 -13.32 2.08
N ARG A 102 -1.36 -13.53 1.08
CA ARG A 102 -1.35 -14.69 0.20
C ARG A 102 -0.17 -15.57 0.55
N TYR A 103 -0.43 -16.68 1.25
CA TYR A 103 0.58 -17.62 1.70
C TYR A 103 0.85 -18.66 0.60
N LEU A 104 2.13 -18.89 0.30
CA LEU A 104 2.56 -20.01 -0.52
C LEU A 104 2.93 -21.18 0.39
N ASP A 105 2.43 -22.37 0.08
CA ASP A 105 2.84 -23.61 0.74
C ASP A 105 4.32 -23.92 0.44
N ILE A 106 5.18 -23.70 1.43
CA ILE A 106 6.63 -23.96 1.31
C ILE A 106 7.04 -25.33 1.84
N THR A 107 6.10 -26.18 2.22
CA THR A 107 6.38 -27.55 2.72
C THR A 107 7.24 -28.36 1.75
N PRO A 108 7.03 -28.30 0.41
CA PRO A 108 7.92 -28.95 -0.54
C PRO A 108 9.37 -28.44 -0.47
N LEU A 109 9.57 -27.12 -0.33
CA LEU A 109 10.90 -26.51 -0.21
C LEU A 109 11.61 -26.92 1.08
N ILE A 110 10.85 -26.98 2.19
CA ILE A 110 11.34 -27.44 3.49
C ILE A 110 11.89 -28.86 3.37
N GLN A 111 11.12 -29.76 2.76
CA GLN A 111 11.51 -31.17 2.57
C GLN A 111 12.70 -31.31 1.62
N GLN A 112 12.64 -30.67 0.45
CA GLN A 112 13.67 -30.76 -0.58
C GLN A 112 15.03 -30.24 -0.10
N HIS A 113 15.05 -29.18 0.71
CA HIS A 113 16.29 -28.51 1.15
C HIS A 113 16.63 -28.75 2.62
N GLN A 114 15.91 -29.65 3.29
CA GLN A 114 16.16 -30.06 4.68
C GLN A 114 16.18 -28.87 5.66
N TRP A 115 15.23 -27.94 5.50
CA TRP A 115 15.10 -26.81 6.42
C TRP A 115 14.47 -27.27 7.74
N GLN A 116 14.97 -26.74 8.86
CA GLN A 116 14.32 -26.92 10.16
C GLN A 116 13.36 -25.78 10.38
N VAL A 117 12.08 -26.10 10.58
CA VAL A 117 11.01 -25.11 10.76
C VAL A 117 10.29 -25.37 12.06
N GLN A 118 10.21 -24.35 12.92
CA GLN A 118 9.56 -24.45 14.22
C GLN A 118 8.74 -23.17 14.52
N PRO A 119 7.42 -23.26 14.70
CA PRO A 119 6.63 -22.15 15.22
C PRO A 119 6.95 -21.91 16.71
N GLN A 120 7.08 -20.64 17.10
CA GLN A 120 7.33 -20.18 18.47
C GLN A 120 6.51 -18.92 18.74
N GLY A 121 5.30 -19.08 19.28
CA GLY A 121 4.36 -17.98 19.46
C GLY A 121 4.02 -17.31 18.12
N THR A 122 4.29 -16.01 17.99
CA THR A 122 4.09 -15.26 16.74
C THR A 122 5.26 -15.35 15.76
N THR A 123 6.32 -16.09 16.11
CA THR A 123 7.54 -16.20 15.29
C THR A 123 7.66 -17.57 14.65
N LEU A 124 7.88 -17.63 13.34
CA LEU A 124 8.32 -18.84 12.65
C LEU A 124 9.85 -18.87 12.63
N ARG A 125 10.47 -19.86 13.26
CA ARG A 125 11.92 -20.04 13.19
C ARG A 125 12.25 -20.98 12.04
N ILE A 126 13.10 -20.52 11.12
CA ILE A 126 13.64 -21.31 10.02
C ILE A 126 15.16 -21.31 10.10
N THR A 127 15.73 -22.51 10.19
CA THR A 127 17.17 -22.74 10.09
C THR A 127 17.44 -23.50 8.79
N THR A 128 18.17 -22.88 7.87
CA THR A 128 18.64 -23.56 6.65
C THR A 128 20.00 -24.22 6.90
N PRO A 129 20.34 -25.31 6.20
CA PRO A 129 21.66 -25.90 6.29
C PRO A 129 22.77 -24.85 6.00
N PRO A 130 23.91 -24.89 6.72
CA PRO A 130 25.02 -24.01 6.43
C PRO A 130 25.46 -24.14 4.97
N SER A 131 25.65 -22.99 4.31
CA SER A 131 26.10 -22.92 2.91
C SER A 131 27.41 -22.14 2.83
N ARG A 132 28.17 -22.43 1.78
CA ARG A 132 29.42 -21.76 1.42
C ARG A 132 29.38 -21.22 0.01
N ILE A 133 29.89 -20.01 -0.15
CA ILE A 133 30.26 -19.46 -1.45
C ILE A 133 31.62 -20.06 -1.82
N LEU A 134 31.62 -20.92 -2.84
CA LEU A 134 32.80 -21.63 -3.32
C LEU A 134 33.70 -20.72 -4.14
N SER A 135 33.08 -19.89 -4.99
CA SER A 135 33.77 -18.89 -5.78
C SER A 135 32.82 -17.76 -6.13
N TRP A 136 33.38 -16.61 -6.48
CA TRP A 136 32.61 -15.54 -7.10
C TRP A 136 33.41 -14.89 -8.22
N ARG A 137 32.68 -14.33 -9.19
CA ARG A 137 33.26 -13.70 -10.36
C ARG A 137 32.38 -12.56 -10.84
N GLN A 138 33.04 -11.54 -11.38
CA GLN A 138 32.40 -10.44 -12.08
C GLN A 138 32.74 -10.52 -13.56
N GLY A 139 31.78 -10.21 -14.44
CA GLY A 139 32.00 -10.12 -15.88
C GLY A 139 31.12 -9.06 -16.52
N ARG A 140 31.61 -8.46 -17.60
CA ARG A 140 30.82 -7.53 -18.42
C ARG A 140 29.93 -8.30 -19.38
N GLN A 141 28.73 -7.81 -19.59
CA GLN A 141 27.71 -8.33 -20.51
C GLN A 141 27.18 -7.18 -21.38
N PRO A 142 26.50 -7.45 -22.51
CA PRO A 142 25.98 -6.39 -23.39
C PRO A 142 25.02 -5.42 -22.69
N TRP A 143 24.31 -5.88 -21.67
CA TRP A 143 23.30 -5.12 -20.91
C TRP A 143 23.84 -4.54 -19.59
N GLY A 144 25.08 -4.83 -19.19
CA GLY A 144 25.67 -4.32 -17.95
C GLY A 144 26.67 -5.28 -17.29
N ASP A 145 26.83 -5.16 -15.96
CA ASP A 145 27.72 -6.02 -15.18
C ASP A 145 26.97 -7.24 -14.63
N ARG A 146 27.67 -8.37 -14.51
CA ARG A 146 27.16 -9.61 -13.93
C ARG A 146 28.03 -10.04 -12.77
N TRP A 147 27.41 -10.36 -11.65
CA TRP A 147 28.03 -11.10 -10.56
C TRP A 147 27.51 -12.54 -10.56
N VAL A 148 28.42 -13.51 -10.41
CA VAL A 148 28.06 -14.92 -10.27
C VAL A 148 28.70 -15.44 -9.00
N PHE A 149 27.86 -15.98 -8.10
CA PHE A 149 28.26 -16.66 -6.88
C PHE A 149 28.03 -18.14 -7.08
N GLU A 150 29.09 -18.93 -7.04
CA GLU A 150 29.00 -20.39 -7.03
C GLU A 150 28.87 -20.87 -5.61
N LEU A 151 27.88 -21.72 -5.36
CA LEU A 151 27.49 -22.16 -4.02
C LEU A 151 27.63 -23.67 -3.90
N ASP A 152 27.98 -24.14 -2.72
CA ASP A 152 27.98 -25.59 -2.44
C ASP A 152 26.56 -26.17 -2.34
N ARG A 153 25.56 -25.32 -2.09
CA ARG A 153 24.13 -25.67 -2.06
C ARG A 153 23.24 -24.43 -2.29
N PRO A 154 21.97 -24.62 -2.69
CA PRO A 154 20.96 -23.57 -2.65
C PRO A 154 20.86 -22.90 -1.28
N THR A 155 20.78 -21.57 -1.24
CA THR A 155 20.70 -20.81 0.02
C THR A 155 19.89 -19.52 -0.13
N PRO A 156 19.18 -19.05 0.92
CA PRO A 156 18.48 -17.78 0.87
C PRO A 156 19.41 -16.61 0.56
N TRP A 157 18.89 -15.64 -0.17
CA TRP A 157 19.56 -14.38 -0.44
C TRP A 157 18.53 -13.25 -0.58
N GLN A 158 18.98 -12.01 -0.43
CA GLN A 158 18.12 -10.84 -0.54
C GLN A 158 18.91 -9.57 -0.87
N VAL A 159 18.25 -8.63 -1.54
CA VAL A 159 18.68 -7.23 -1.56
C VAL A 159 18.17 -6.59 -0.28
N ASN A 160 19.05 -6.29 0.68
CA ASN A 160 18.66 -5.66 1.96
C ASN A 160 18.40 -4.17 1.82
N ARG A 161 19.13 -3.53 0.91
CA ARG A 161 19.09 -2.09 0.72
C ARG A 161 19.33 -1.80 -0.75
N LEU A 162 18.46 -0.99 -1.30
CA LEU A 162 18.65 -0.39 -2.61
C LEU A 162 18.08 1.02 -2.55
N THR A 163 18.94 2.05 -2.51
CA THR A 163 18.48 3.45 -2.42
C THR A 163 17.84 3.90 -3.74
N PHE A 164 17.28 5.10 -3.81
CA PHE A 164 16.62 5.62 -5.03
C PHE A 164 17.40 6.80 -5.61
N SER A 165 17.55 6.84 -6.93
CA SER A 165 18.11 8.00 -7.64
C SER A 165 16.97 8.86 -8.17
N ARG A 166 16.84 10.11 -7.69
CA ARG A 166 15.73 10.99 -8.09
C ARG A 166 15.77 11.35 -9.58
N THR A 167 16.96 11.57 -10.11
CA THR A 167 17.19 12.00 -11.49
C THR A 167 17.55 10.84 -12.41
N GLY A 168 17.83 9.66 -11.85
CA GLY A 168 18.41 8.53 -12.57
C GLY A 168 19.92 8.66 -12.81
N THR A 169 20.53 9.81 -12.49
CA THR A 169 21.95 10.08 -12.75
C THR A 169 22.85 9.87 -11.52
N THR A 170 22.31 10.06 -10.31
CA THR A 170 23.08 9.83 -9.08
C THR A 170 23.23 8.34 -8.81
N PRO A 171 24.44 7.86 -8.43
CA PRO A 171 24.63 6.48 -7.99
C PRO A 171 23.70 6.09 -6.84
N ARG A 172 23.42 4.79 -6.74
CA ARG A 172 22.55 4.20 -5.73
C ARG A 172 23.34 3.20 -4.90
N ASP A 173 23.14 3.23 -3.59
CA ASP A 173 23.73 2.26 -2.70
C ASP A 173 22.93 0.96 -2.77
N LEU A 174 23.66 -0.14 -2.94
CA LEU A 174 23.15 -1.50 -2.95
C LEU A 174 23.78 -2.28 -1.79
N SER A 175 22.98 -3.04 -1.06
CA SER A 175 23.43 -4.08 -0.14
C SER A 175 22.74 -5.41 -0.48
N LEU A 176 23.53 -6.41 -0.84
CA LEU A 176 23.13 -7.79 -1.10
C LEU A 176 23.54 -8.65 0.10
N THR A 177 22.67 -9.57 0.53
CA THR A 177 23.02 -10.62 1.49
C THR A 177 22.76 -11.98 0.88
N ILE A 178 23.69 -12.88 1.12
CA ILE A 178 23.60 -14.32 0.84
C ILE A 178 23.78 -15.03 2.18
N GLU A 179 22.86 -15.92 2.56
CA GLU A 179 22.97 -16.76 3.77
C GLU A 179 23.98 -17.91 3.56
N ALA A 180 25.20 -17.52 3.17
CA ALA A 180 26.34 -18.42 3.01
C ALA A 180 27.60 -17.74 3.54
N SER A 181 28.47 -18.52 4.15
CA SER A 181 29.83 -18.09 4.49
C SER A 181 30.71 -18.08 3.24
N GLY A 182 31.72 -17.23 3.19
CA GLY A 182 32.66 -17.24 2.09
C GLY A 182 33.76 -16.21 2.28
N GLN A 183 35.01 -16.63 2.10
CA GLN A 183 36.12 -15.69 1.95
C GLN A 183 36.20 -15.32 0.47
N LEU A 184 35.53 -14.23 0.12
CA LEU A 184 35.53 -13.71 -1.23
C LEU A 184 36.79 -12.88 -1.47
N ALA A 185 37.43 -13.08 -2.62
CA ALA A 185 38.50 -12.19 -3.08
C ALA A 185 37.96 -10.75 -3.15
N ALA A 186 38.76 -9.77 -2.73
CA ALA A 186 38.35 -8.36 -2.77
C ALA A 186 38.16 -7.90 -4.22
N ILE A 187 37.11 -7.12 -4.46
CA ILE A 187 36.89 -6.41 -5.74
C ILE A 187 36.78 -4.92 -5.46
N ALA A 188 37.39 -4.12 -6.34
CA ALA A 188 37.34 -2.66 -6.25
C ALA A 188 35.90 -2.16 -6.22
N GLY A 189 35.59 -1.27 -5.28
CA GLY A 189 34.26 -0.67 -5.14
C GLY A 189 33.19 -1.59 -4.51
N VAL A 190 33.56 -2.79 -4.04
CA VAL A 190 32.65 -3.70 -3.32
C VAL A 190 33.19 -3.96 -1.93
N LYS A 191 32.47 -3.50 -0.92
CA LYS A 191 32.75 -3.83 0.48
C LYS A 191 32.10 -5.17 0.81
N ILE A 192 32.90 -6.12 1.27
CA ILE A 192 32.45 -7.48 1.62
C ILE A 192 32.57 -7.68 3.12
N THR A 193 31.48 -8.09 3.76
CA THR A 193 31.46 -8.45 5.18
C THR A 193 31.00 -9.90 5.31
N ALA A 194 31.93 -10.80 5.63
CA ALA A 194 31.66 -12.22 5.83
C ALA A 194 31.50 -12.56 7.32
N ALA A 195 30.54 -13.42 7.62
CA ALA A 195 30.27 -14.01 8.92
C ALA A 195 30.01 -15.52 8.76
N ALA A 196 29.89 -16.24 9.88
CA ALA A 196 29.81 -17.71 9.89
C ALA A 196 28.65 -18.30 9.05
N ASN A 197 27.55 -17.56 8.86
CA ASN A 197 26.39 -17.99 8.09
C ASN A 197 25.92 -16.95 7.06
N ARG A 198 26.75 -15.96 6.74
CA ARG A 198 26.32 -14.79 5.95
C ARG A 198 27.47 -14.14 5.23
N THR A 199 27.20 -13.65 4.02
CA THR A 199 28.06 -12.70 3.32
C THR A 199 27.22 -11.50 2.90
N VAL A 200 27.67 -10.30 3.24
CA VAL A 200 27.09 -9.02 2.81
C VAL A 200 28.00 -8.35 1.81
N LEU A 201 27.46 -7.96 0.67
CA LEU A 201 28.15 -7.17 -0.35
C LEU A 201 27.49 -5.80 -0.43
N GLU A 202 28.27 -4.74 -0.25
CA GLU A 202 27.83 -3.35 -0.36
C GLU A 202 28.60 -2.65 -1.49
N THR A 203 27.88 -1.97 -2.38
CA THR A 203 28.47 -1.25 -3.51
C THR A 203 27.57 -0.10 -3.96
N GLN A 204 28.04 0.66 -4.95
CA GLN A 204 27.23 1.65 -5.66
C GLN A 204 26.97 1.20 -7.10
N ILE A 205 25.72 1.32 -7.54
CA ILE A 205 25.30 1.02 -8.91
C ILE A 205 24.79 2.29 -9.60
N GLY A 206 24.70 2.28 -10.93
CA GLY A 206 24.17 3.39 -11.71
C GLY A 206 22.74 3.77 -11.31
N GLY A 207 22.37 5.04 -11.48
CA GLY A 207 21.12 5.60 -10.97
C GLY A 207 19.84 4.98 -11.55
N THR A 208 19.90 4.41 -12.75
CA THR A 208 18.80 3.63 -13.35
C THR A 208 19.05 2.14 -13.41
N THR A 209 20.23 1.69 -12.96
CA THR A 209 20.62 0.29 -12.99
C THR A 209 19.79 -0.52 -12.01
N ARG A 210 19.35 -1.71 -12.44
CA ARG A 210 18.49 -2.62 -11.70
C ARG A 210 19.21 -3.95 -11.49
N PRO A 211 19.31 -4.45 -10.25
CA PRO A 211 19.74 -5.83 -10.02
C PRO A 211 18.60 -6.78 -10.42
N VAL A 212 18.88 -7.70 -11.32
CA VAL A 212 17.99 -8.77 -11.75
C VAL A 212 18.66 -10.09 -11.41
N ALA A 213 18.01 -10.89 -10.56
CA ALA A 213 18.57 -12.15 -10.14
C ALA A 213 18.07 -13.31 -10.99
N SER A 214 18.94 -14.28 -11.21
CA SER A 214 18.59 -15.61 -11.71
C SER A 214 19.40 -16.66 -10.95
N MET A 215 18.94 -17.91 -11.01
CA MET A 215 19.56 -19.01 -10.30
C MET A 215 19.76 -20.18 -11.26
N LEU A 216 20.92 -20.82 -11.17
CA LEU A 216 21.25 -21.98 -11.98
C LEU A 216 21.53 -23.19 -11.09
N LEU A 217 21.34 -24.38 -11.63
CA LEU A 217 21.73 -25.64 -11.03
C LEU A 217 23.07 -26.15 -11.59
N ASN A 218 23.63 -27.14 -10.91
CA ASN A 218 24.76 -27.98 -11.36
C ASN A 218 25.99 -27.20 -11.88
N PRO A 219 26.78 -26.53 -11.01
CA PRO A 219 26.54 -26.33 -9.58
C PRO A 219 25.53 -25.20 -9.30
N PRO A 220 24.91 -25.17 -8.11
CA PRO A 220 24.06 -24.07 -7.68
C PRO A 220 24.78 -22.73 -7.80
N ARG A 221 24.18 -21.78 -8.55
CA ARG A 221 24.75 -20.45 -8.74
C ARG A 221 23.69 -19.38 -8.55
N LEU A 222 24.00 -18.35 -7.78
CA LEU A 222 23.25 -17.10 -7.77
C LEU A 222 23.89 -16.13 -8.76
N VAL A 223 23.12 -15.66 -9.73
CA VAL A 223 23.56 -14.71 -10.75
C VAL A 223 22.82 -13.40 -10.53
N ILE A 224 23.55 -12.30 -10.37
CA ILE A 224 22.99 -10.95 -10.24
C ILE A 224 23.43 -10.12 -11.45
N ASP A 225 22.46 -9.76 -12.27
CA ASP A 225 22.61 -8.95 -13.47
C ASP A 225 22.29 -7.49 -13.16
N PHE A 226 23.25 -6.59 -13.32
CA PHE A 226 23.05 -5.14 -13.17
C PHE A 226 22.67 -4.53 -14.51
N ARG A 227 21.37 -4.51 -14.79
CA ARG A 227 20.85 -4.14 -16.11
C ARG A 227 20.35 -2.70 -16.16
N ASN A 228 20.46 -2.08 -17.34
CA ASN A 228 19.90 -0.77 -17.62
C ASN A 228 18.73 -0.80 -18.60
N ASP A 229 18.33 -1.97 -19.09
CA ASP A 229 17.19 -2.17 -19.98
C ASP A 229 15.87 -2.31 -19.21
N ALA A 230 14.77 -2.37 -19.96
CA ALA A 230 13.44 -2.57 -19.41
C ALA A 230 13.36 -3.91 -18.64
N PRO A 231 12.75 -3.94 -17.44
CA PRO A 231 12.51 -5.20 -16.75
C PRO A 231 11.56 -6.09 -17.57
N PRO A 232 11.67 -7.42 -17.44
CA PRO A 232 10.73 -8.33 -18.09
C PRO A 232 9.31 -8.06 -17.59
N ALA A 233 8.33 -8.29 -18.48
CA ALA A 233 6.94 -8.24 -18.08
C ALA A 233 6.61 -9.38 -17.09
N ARG A 234 5.63 -9.13 -16.23
CA ARG A 234 5.11 -10.10 -15.27
C ARG A 234 3.60 -9.94 -15.14
N THR A 235 2.87 -11.03 -14.97
CA THR A 235 1.45 -11.03 -14.63
C THR A 235 1.12 -12.13 -13.63
N ILE A 236 0.68 -11.71 -12.44
CA ILE A 236 0.24 -12.61 -11.37
C ILE A 236 -1.23 -12.31 -11.08
N GLN A 237 -2.10 -13.27 -11.36
CA GLN A 237 -3.45 -13.29 -10.80
C GLN A 237 -3.31 -13.54 -9.29
N TRP A 238 -3.29 -12.48 -8.49
CA TRP A 238 -2.94 -12.56 -7.07
C TRP A 238 -4.12 -13.11 -6.26
N ALA A 239 -5.33 -12.64 -6.52
CA ALA A 239 -6.58 -13.18 -5.99
C ALA A 239 -7.65 -13.16 -7.10
N PRO A 240 -8.79 -13.86 -6.97
CA PRO A 240 -9.92 -13.67 -7.90
C PRO A 240 -10.22 -12.18 -8.11
N GLY A 241 -10.29 -11.74 -9.36
CA GLY A 241 -10.55 -10.33 -9.71
C GLY A 241 -9.44 -9.34 -9.36
N LEU A 242 -8.30 -9.76 -8.81
CA LEU A 242 -7.18 -8.88 -8.44
C LEU A 242 -5.86 -9.37 -9.06
N ARG A 243 -5.33 -8.60 -10.00
CA ARG A 243 -4.15 -8.98 -10.79
C ARG A 243 -3.04 -7.95 -10.66
N TRP A 244 -1.84 -8.40 -10.31
CA TRP A 244 -0.63 -7.58 -10.34
C TRP A 244 0.09 -7.77 -11.68
N GLN A 245 0.52 -6.68 -12.30
CA GLN A 245 1.26 -6.70 -13.55
C GLN A 245 2.44 -5.75 -13.53
N GLU A 246 3.55 -6.17 -14.12
CA GLU A 246 4.67 -5.31 -14.48
C GLU A 246 4.79 -5.32 -16.00
N GLN A 247 4.91 -4.14 -16.60
CA GLN A 247 5.12 -4.01 -18.04
C GLN A 247 5.85 -2.70 -18.35
N THR A 248 6.20 -2.50 -19.62
CA THR A 248 6.87 -1.29 -20.09
C THR A 248 6.00 -0.58 -21.12
N VAL A 249 5.83 0.73 -20.95
CA VAL A 249 5.10 1.60 -21.88
C VAL A 249 6.10 2.46 -22.65
N ASN A 250 5.96 2.52 -23.97
CA ASN A 250 6.90 3.23 -24.84
C ASN A 250 6.29 4.54 -25.36
N LEU A 251 6.94 5.67 -25.07
CA LEU A 251 6.66 6.96 -25.69
C LEU A 251 7.82 7.32 -26.63
N GLY A 252 7.69 6.95 -27.90
CA GLY A 252 8.80 7.00 -28.85
C GLY A 252 9.95 6.10 -28.37
N ALA A 253 11.16 6.65 -28.23
CA ALA A 253 12.32 5.92 -27.72
C ALA A 253 12.36 5.82 -26.17
N ARG A 254 11.48 6.53 -25.45
CA ARG A 254 11.46 6.52 -23.98
C ARG A 254 10.64 5.33 -23.48
N GLN A 255 11.24 4.50 -22.64
CA GLN A 255 10.61 3.29 -22.10
C GLN A 255 10.34 3.46 -20.60
N PHE A 256 9.07 3.38 -20.20
CA PHE A 256 8.61 3.57 -18.82
C PHE A 256 8.17 2.24 -18.22
N PRO A 257 8.96 1.65 -17.32
CA PRO A 257 8.50 0.53 -16.51
C PRO A 257 7.36 0.99 -15.59
N VAL A 258 6.27 0.23 -15.58
CA VAL A 258 5.07 0.50 -14.79
C VAL A 258 4.68 -0.74 -13.99
N SER A 259 4.22 -0.53 -12.77
CA SER A 259 3.62 -1.57 -11.92
C SER A 259 2.14 -1.28 -11.76
N LEU A 260 1.29 -2.24 -12.08
CA LEU A 260 -0.17 -2.11 -12.11
C LEU A 260 -0.82 -3.09 -11.15
N LEU A 261 -1.82 -2.62 -10.44
CA LEU A 261 -2.83 -3.47 -9.81
C LEU A 261 -4.13 -3.28 -10.57
N VAL A 262 -4.59 -4.33 -11.23
CA VAL A 262 -5.82 -4.34 -12.04
C VAL A 262 -6.89 -5.10 -11.26
N MET A 263 -7.95 -4.40 -10.90
CA MET A 263 -9.10 -4.92 -10.17
C MET A 263 -10.31 -5.02 -11.10
N THR A 264 -10.89 -6.21 -11.17
CA THR A 264 -12.22 -6.43 -11.74
C THR A 264 -13.25 -6.08 -10.66
N PRO A 265 -14.02 -4.99 -10.84
CA PRO A 265 -15.05 -4.64 -9.87
C PRO A 265 -16.12 -5.73 -9.74
N GLN A 266 -16.96 -5.63 -8.71
CA GLN A 266 -18.06 -6.57 -8.40
C GLN A 266 -17.65 -8.03 -8.14
N THR A 267 -16.36 -8.38 -8.23
CA THR A 267 -15.85 -9.66 -7.75
C THR A 267 -16.19 -9.80 -6.26
N PRO A 268 -16.91 -10.86 -5.83
CA PRO A 268 -17.28 -11.06 -4.43
C PRO A 268 -16.07 -10.98 -3.51
N GLY A 269 -16.18 -10.22 -2.42
CA GLY A 269 -15.09 -10.05 -1.45
C GLY A 269 -14.08 -8.95 -1.79
N LEU A 270 -14.09 -8.36 -2.99
CA LEU A 270 -13.27 -7.18 -3.30
C LEU A 270 -14.00 -5.87 -3.00
N ARG A 271 -13.31 -4.95 -2.31
CA ARG A 271 -13.77 -3.57 -2.11
C ARG A 271 -12.61 -2.59 -2.01
N ILE A 272 -12.88 -1.31 -2.23
CA ILE A 272 -11.90 -0.22 -2.19
C ILE A 272 -12.32 0.80 -1.13
N ARG A 273 -11.39 1.24 -0.27
CA ARG A 273 -11.62 2.35 0.68
C ARG A 273 -10.42 3.31 0.70
N PRO A 274 -10.64 4.61 0.92
CA PRO A 274 -9.55 5.49 1.33
C PRO A 274 -9.01 5.02 2.68
N LEU A 275 -7.70 5.09 2.85
CA LEU A 275 -7.01 4.82 4.10
C LEU A 275 -6.40 6.14 4.58
N TRP A 276 -6.54 6.46 5.87
CA TRP A 276 -5.86 7.58 6.52
C TRP A 276 -5.24 7.11 7.83
N MET A 277 -4.74 8.00 8.69
CA MET A 277 -3.98 7.58 9.86
C MET A 277 -4.74 6.56 10.73
N ASN A 278 -5.95 6.83 11.22
CA ASN A 278 -6.89 5.84 11.77
C ASN A 278 -8.26 6.48 12.01
N SER A 279 -9.27 5.70 12.42
CA SER A 279 -10.62 6.20 12.70
C SER A 279 -10.69 7.33 13.74
N ALA A 280 -9.67 7.49 14.60
CA ALA A 280 -9.63 8.53 15.61
C ALA A 280 -8.99 9.84 15.14
N THR A 281 -8.24 9.86 14.04
CA THR A 281 -7.59 11.08 13.53
C THR A 281 -7.15 10.94 12.07
N VAL A 282 -7.36 11.99 11.27
CA VAL A 282 -6.75 12.15 9.93
C VAL A 282 -5.32 12.69 10.00
N VAL A 283 -4.92 13.29 11.12
CA VAL A 283 -3.59 13.87 11.30
C VAL A 283 -2.58 12.77 11.63
N GLY A 284 -1.48 12.74 10.89
CA GLY A 284 -0.40 11.79 11.06
C GLY A 284 0.18 11.36 9.72
N LEU A 285 1.38 10.79 9.78
CA LEU A 285 2.05 10.17 8.63
C LEU A 285 2.50 8.75 8.98
N ALA A 286 2.32 7.84 8.04
CA ALA A 286 2.83 6.47 8.10
C ALA A 286 3.31 6.04 6.71
N THR A 287 4.23 5.09 6.65
CA THR A 287 4.59 4.46 5.37
C THR A 287 3.38 3.72 4.78
N LEU A 288 3.36 3.53 3.46
CA LEU A 288 2.26 2.81 2.82
C LEU A 288 2.03 1.39 3.40
N PRO A 289 3.08 0.57 3.67
CA PRO A 289 2.90 -0.72 4.34
C PRO A 289 2.29 -0.61 5.75
N GLU A 290 2.68 0.39 6.55
CA GLU A 290 2.12 0.62 7.89
C GLU A 290 0.63 0.99 7.82
N LEU A 291 0.21 1.83 6.85
CA LEU A 291 -1.21 2.13 6.62
C LEU A 291 -1.98 0.88 6.18
N ALA A 292 -1.47 0.16 5.19
CA ALA A 292 -2.13 -1.05 4.69
C ALA A 292 -2.29 -2.10 5.80
N GLN A 293 -1.26 -2.30 6.63
CA GLN A 293 -1.32 -3.22 7.76
C GLN A 293 -2.30 -2.77 8.85
N ARG A 294 -2.31 -1.48 9.19
CA ARG A 294 -3.24 -0.94 10.18
C ARG A 294 -4.69 -1.13 9.78
N TRP A 295 -4.98 -0.95 8.49
CA TRP A 295 -6.32 -1.12 7.93
C TRP A 295 -6.60 -2.55 7.48
N GLN A 296 -5.62 -3.46 7.53
CA GLN A 296 -5.72 -4.83 7.02
C GLN A 296 -6.09 -4.90 5.52
N ALA A 297 -5.56 -3.98 4.72
CA ALA A 297 -5.74 -3.98 3.27
C ALA A 297 -4.81 -5.01 2.61
N ALA A 298 -5.32 -5.76 1.64
CA ALA A 298 -4.54 -6.72 0.84
C ALA A 298 -3.57 -6.00 -0.11
N ALA A 299 -3.99 -4.86 -0.65
CA ALA A 299 -3.16 -4.00 -1.48
C ALA A 299 -3.44 -2.52 -1.18
N ALA A 300 -2.50 -1.64 -1.53
CA ALA A 300 -2.71 -0.20 -1.40
C ALA A 300 -1.81 0.60 -2.35
N ILE A 301 -2.24 1.80 -2.71
CA ILE A 301 -1.43 2.82 -3.39
C ILE A 301 -1.46 4.12 -2.57
N ASN A 302 -0.38 4.88 -2.56
CA ASN A 302 -0.40 6.22 -1.98
C ASN A 302 -1.39 7.15 -2.72
N ALA A 303 -1.96 8.13 -2.03
CA ALA A 303 -3.13 8.87 -2.54
C ALA A 303 -2.96 10.40 -2.58
N GLY A 304 -3.72 11.14 -1.79
CA GLY A 304 -3.79 12.60 -1.81
C GLY A 304 -2.56 13.31 -1.24
N PHE A 305 -2.40 14.58 -1.61
CA PHE A 305 -1.37 15.46 -1.08
C PHE A 305 -1.58 15.76 0.40
N PHE A 306 -0.50 16.16 1.06
CA PHE A 306 -0.49 16.50 2.48
C PHE A 306 0.61 17.50 2.81
N ASN A 307 0.42 18.23 3.90
CA ASN A 307 1.46 19.07 4.47
C ASN A 307 2.33 18.19 5.38
N ARG A 308 3.63 18.11 5.09
CA ARG A 308 4.58 17.25 5.82
C ARG A 308 4.81 17.71 7.26
N ASP A 309 4.90 19.02 7.47
CA ASP A 309 5.19 19.61 8.78
C ASP A 309 4.01 19.47 9.73
N ARG A 310 2.80 19.75 9.21
CA ARG A 310 1.53 19.65 9.96
C ARG A 310 0.93 18.25 9.95
N GLN A 311 1.49 17.34 9.16
CA GLN A 311 1.02 15.96 8.99
C GLN A 311 -0.48 15.87 8.64
N ALA A 312 -0.97 16.81 7.84
CA ALA A 312 -2.41 17.01 7.60
C ALA A 312 -2.76 16.94 6.11
N PRO A 313 -3.96 16.43 5.76
CA PRO A 313 -4.40 16.29 4.37
C PRO A 313 -4.54 17.64 3.66
N LEU A 314 -4.23 17.66 2.36
CA LEU A 314 -4.41 18.80 1.45
C LEU A 314 -5.29 18.40 0.26
N GLY A 315 -6.49 17.88 0.55
CA GLY A 315 -7.44 17.45 -0.46
C GLY A 315 -8.53 16.55 0.10
N ALA A 316 -9.48 16.21 -0.77
CA ALA A 316 -10.65 15.43 -0.42
C ALA A 316 -10.28 14.03 0.09
N ILE A 317 -10.91 13.62 1.19
CA ILE A 317 -11.02 12.24 1.62
C ILE A 317 -12.47 12.07 2.07
N ARG A 318 -13.25 11.31 1.30
CA ARG A 318 -14.61 10.89 1.67
C ARG A 318 -14.62 9.37 1.77
N SER A 319 -15.14 8.83 2.86
CA SER A 319 -15.30 7.39 3.04
C SER A 319 -16.70 7.13 3.55
N GLU A 320 -17.42 6.20 2.92
CA GLU A 320 -18.75 5.77 3.36
C GLU A 320 -19.71 6.97 3.58
N ASN A 321 -19.72 7.89 2.61
CA ASN A 321 -20.47 9.15 2.58
C ASN A 321 -20.01 10.22 3.58
N GLN A 322 -19.04 9.94 4.46
CA GLN A 322 -18.51 10.90 5.43
C GLN A 322 -17.28 11.64 4.89
N TRP A 323 -17.28 12.97 5.00
CA TRP A 323 -16.12 13.80 4.68
C TRP A 323 -15.10 13.76 5.83
N ILE A 324 -14.01 13.03 5.60
CA ILE A 324 -12.85 12.97 6.51
C ILE A 324 -11.99 14.22 6.31
N SER A 325 -11.80 14.66 5.06
CA SER A 325 -11.16 15.93 4.70
C SER A 325 -11.79 16.52 3.43
N GLY A 326 -11.91 17.85 3.35
CA GLY A 326 -12.55 18.55 2.23
C GLY A 326 -11.61 18.78 1.03
N PRO A 327 -12.16 18.91 -0.19
CA PRO A 327 -11.37 19.27 -1.37
C PRO A 327 -10.79 20.69 -1.25
N ILE A 328 -9.73 20.94 -2.01
CA ILE A 328 -9.09 22.27 -2.11
C ILE A 328 -8.82 22.59 -3.57
N LEU A 329 -8.78 23.90 -3.88
CA LEU A 329 -8.23 24.43 -5.14
C LEU A 329 -8.86 23.87 -6.43
N ASN A 330 -10.08 23.33 -6.34
CA ASN A 330 -10.79 22.66 -7.44
C ASN A 330 -9.92 21.59 -8.14
N ARG A 331 -9.16 20.82 -7.36
CA ARG A 331 -8.25 19.78 -7.86
C ARG A 331 -8.98 18.54 -8.35
N GLY A 332 -8.29 17.80 -9.21
CA GLY A 332 -8.67 16.49 -9.70
C GLY A 332 -8.93 15.52 -8.54
N ALA A 333 -10.06 14.84 -8.61
CA ALA A 333 -10.49 13.85 -7.65
C ALA A 333 -11.08 12.64 -8.38
N ILE A 334 -11.01 11.50 -7.71
CA ILE A 334 -11.63 10.25 -8.15
C ILE A 334 -12.61 9.77 -7.07
N GLY A 335 -13.83 9.45 -7.49
CA GLY A 335 -14.89 8.91 -6.65
C GLY A 335 -15.28 7.51 -7.09
N TRP A 336 -15.70 6.66 -6.15
CA TRP A 336 -16.14 5.30 -6.42
C TRP A 336 -17.20 4.80 -5.43
N ASN A 337 -17.91 3.75 -5.83
CA ASN A 337 -18.86 3.03 -4.99
C ASN A 337 -18.57 1.52 -5.00
N ASP A 338 -19.30 0.77 -4.18
CA ASP A 338 -19.10 -0.67 -4.03
C ASP A 338 -19.64 -1.48 -5.23
N THR A 339 -20.41 -0.84 -6.11
CA THR A 339 -20.79 -1.40 -7.40
C THR A 339 -19.76 -1.15 -8.48
N GLY A 340 -18.56 -0.64 -8.16
CA GLY A 340 -17.43 -0.52 -9.09
C GLY A 340 -17.52 0.63 -10.08
N GLN A 341 -18.48 1.54 -9.94
CA GLN A 341 -18.56 2.74 -10.76
C GLN A 341 -17.49 3.73 -10.32
N ILE A 342 -16.91 4.44 -11.29
CA ILE A 342 -15.89 5.48 -11.08
C ILE A 342 -16.40 6.80 -11.65
N VAL A 343 -16.13 7.89 -10.93
CA VAL A 343 -16.20 9.27 -11.44
C VAL A 343 -14.84 9.93 -11.30
N VAL A 344 -14.44 10.73 -12.27
CA VAL A 344 -13.31 11.65 -12.16
C VAL A 344 -13.79 13.05 -12.48
N GLY A 345 -13.05 14.05 -12.02
CA GLY A 345 -13.35 15.45 -12.31
C GLY A 345 -12.59 16.38 -11.39
N ARG A 346 -12.77 17.68 -11.60
CA ARG A 346 -12.26 18.73 -10.71
C ARG A 346 -13.30 19.02 -9.64
N LEU A 347 -12.93 18.80 -8.39
CA LEU A 347 -13.87 18.74 -7.27
C LEU A 347 -13.71 19.93 -6.36
N SER A 348 -14.84 20.58 -6.07
CA SER A 348 -14.99 21.54 -4.99
C SER A 348 -16.17 21.15 -4.10
N LEU A 349 -16.23 21.72 -2.89
CA LEU A 349 -17.31 21.51 -1.94
C LEU A 349 -18.00 22.84 -1.69
N ARG A 350 -19.30 22.92 -2.00
CA ARG A 350 -20.13 24.04 -1.57
C ARG A 350 -20.70 23.69 -0.21
N GLN A 351 -20.19 24.35 0.81
CA GLN A 351 -20.63 24.13 2.19
C GLN A 351 -21.01 25.46 2.85
N THR A 352 -22.16 25.48 3.51
CA THR A 352 -22.68 26.65 4.21
C THR A 352 -23.14 26.27 5.61
N VAL A 353 -22.88 27.13 6.58
CA VAL A 353 -23.53 27.09 7.89
C VAL A 353 -24.67 28.10 7.90
N THR A 354 -25.87 27.64 8.17
CA THR A 354 -27.07 28.46 8.37
C THR A 354 -27.19 28.78 9.85
N THR A 355 -27.33 30.07 10.16
CA THR A 355 -27.59 30.62 11.50
C THR A 355 -28.96 31.33 11.49
N PRO A 356 -29.50 31.76 12.64
CA PRO A 356 -30.72 32.56 12.68
C PRO A 356 -30.62 33.89 11.93
N SER A 357 -29.41 34.41 11.72
CA SER A 357 -29.13 35.70 11.07
C SER A 357 -28.75 35.59 9.59
N GLY A 358 -28.53 34.38 9.07
CA GLY A 358 -28.21 34.16 7.65
C GLY A 358 -27.34 32.92 7.40
N ALA A 359 -26.93 32.74 6.15
CA ALA A 359 -26.04 31.65 5.75
C ALA A 359 -24.63 32.17 5.45
N LEU A 360 -23.61 31.47 5.96
CA LEU A 360 -22.20 31.81 5.76
C LEU A 360 -21.45 30.64 5.11
N PRO A 361 -20.50 30.90 4.20
CA PRO A 361 -19.72 29.83 3.57
C PRO A 361 -18.69 29.23 4.53
N ILE A 362 -18.56 27.90 4.50
CA ILE A 362 -17.43 27.18 5.09
C ILE A 362 -16.42 26.92 3.97
N VAL A 363 -15.19 27.40 4.15
CA VAL A 363 -14.16 27.40 3.11
C VAL A 363 -13.26 26.16 3.12
N THR A 364 -13.19 25.44 4.25
CA THR A 364 -12.41 24.20 4.38
C THR A 364 -13.00 23.27 5.43
N VAL A 365 -12.89 21.96 5.24
CA VAL A 365 -13.25 20.93 6.23
C VAL A 365 -12.02 20.08 6.54
N ASN A 366 -11.68 19.94 7.83
CA ASN A 366 -10.61 19.04 8.31
C ASN A 366 -9.34 19.10 7.43
N SER A 367 -8.87 20.31 7.11
CA SER A 367 -7.83 20.51 6.11
C SER A 367 -6.55 21.09 6.72
N GLY A 368 -5.41 20.67 6.18
CA GLY A 368 -4.13 21.33 6.38
C GLY A 368 -3.96 22.61 5.55
N TYR A 369 -4.87 22.87 4.59
CA TYR A 369 -4.90 24.07 3.78
C TYR A 369 -5.55 25.21 4.58
N VAL A 370 -4.79 26.29 4.77
CA VAL A 370 -5.19 27.39 5.65
C VAL A 370 -5.46 28.61 4.80
N GLN A 371 -6.67 29.16 4.93
CA GLN A 371 -7.10 30.39 4.27
C GLN A 371 -8.02 31.18 5.20
N ALA A 372 -8.27 32.45 4.86
CA ALA A 372 -9.23 33.31 5.53
C ALA A 372 -10.67 32.79 5.35
N GLY A 373 -11.55 33.07 6.32
CA GLY A 373 -12.94 32.60 6.37
C GLY A 373 -13.21 31.59 7.48
N LEU A 374 -14.32 30.84 7.37
CA LEU A 374 -14.74 29.80 8.32
C LEU A 374 -14.24 28.42 7.92
N ALA A 375 -13.44 27.80 8.79
CA ALA A 375 -13.03 26.40 8.65
C ALA A 375 -13.80 25.49 9.61
N LEU A 376 -14.22 24.32 9.15
CA LEU A 376 -14.89 23.29 9.95
C LEU A 376 -13.90 22.22 10.38
N TYR A 377 -13.89 21.90 11.68
CA TYR A 377 -13.17 20.76 12.25
C TYR A 377 -14.13 19.83 12.99
N THR A 378 -14.24 18.59 12.51
CA THR A 378 -15.08 17.53 13.10
C THR A 378 -14.21 16.51 13.83
N PRO A 379 -14.78 15.53 14.56
CA PRO A 379 -14.00 14.49 15.23
C PRO A 379 -13.06 13.69 14.30
N ALA A 380 -13.32 13.67 13.00
CA ALA A 380 -12.42 13.04 12.03
C ALA A 380 -11.05 13.74 11.94
N TRP A 381 -10.95 15.03 12.30
CA TRP A 381 -9.66 15.71 12.44
C TRP A 381 -8.80 15.11 13.56
N GLY A 382 -9.43 14.77 14.69
CA GLY A 382 -8.79 14.33 15.92
C GLY A 382 -9.56 14.77 17.15
N ALA A 383 -9.06 14.42 18.34
CA ALA A 383 -9.67 14.84 19.62
C ALA A 383 -9.53 16.34 19.92
N SER A 384 -8.60 17.04 19.26
CA SER A 384 -8.38 18.47 19.47
C SER A 384 -7.89 19.21 18.23
N TYR A 385 -8.10 20.51 18.23
CA TYR A 385 -7.61 21.47 17.27
C TYR A 385 -6.56 22.38 17.91
N THR A 386 -5.44 22.59 17.22
CA THR A 386 -4.43 23.58 17.61
C THR A 386 -4.42 24.72 16.58
N PRO A 387 -4.41 25.99 17.01
CA PRO A 387 -4.45 27.15 16.12
C PRO A 387 -3.35 27.13 15.06
N LYS A 388 -3.67 27.56 13.83
CA LYS A 388 -2.75 27.49 12.68
C LYS A 388 -2.23 28.86 12.24
N THR A 389 -2.87 29.94 12.68
CA THR A 389 -2.47 31.33 12.35
C THR A 389 -2.37 32.20 13.61
N GLY A 390 -1.79 33.41 13.44
CA GLY A 390 -1.52 34.34 14.52
C GLY A 390 -2.73 34.65 15.40
N THR A 391 -3.89 34.98 14.82
CA THR A 391 -5.15 35.16 15.56
C THR A 391 -6.26 34.38 14.86
N GLU A 392 -7.00 33.61 15.63
CA GLU A 392 -8.20 32.89 15.19
C GLU A 392 -9.28 32.99 16.29
N THR A 393 -10.54 32.84 15.92
CA THR A 393 -11.63 32.65 16.89
C THR A 393 -12.26 31.28 16.69
N VAL A 394 -12.28 30.48 17.76
CA VAL A 394 -12.89 29.15 17.76
C VAL A 394 -14.30 29.24 18.33
N ILE A 395 -15.26 28.77 17.55
CA ILE A 395 -16.67 28.64 17.89
C ILE A 395 -16.94 27.16 18.13
N MET A 396 -17.27 26.80 19.37
CA MET A 396 -17.58 25.43 19.74
C MET A 396 -19.07 25.16 19.56
N VAL A 397 -19.40 24.07 18.87
CA VAL A 397 -20.77 23.66 18.58
C VAL A 397 -21.00 22.24 19.11
N ARG A 398 -22.09 22.02 19.84
CA ARG A 398 -22.53 20.70 20.31
C ARG A 398 -24.03 20.57 20.06
N ASN A 399 -24.48 19.40 19.59
CA ASN A 399 -25.89 19.16 19.27
C ASN A 399 -26.50 20.32 18.46
N GLU A 400 -25.78 20.76 17.42
CA GLU A 400 -26.19 21.84 16.52
C GLU A 400 -26.40 23.22 17.18
N GLN A 401 -25.90 23.43 18.40
CA GLN A 401 -25.97 24.72 19.09
C GLN A 401 -24.60 25.27 19.45
N VAL A 402 -24.41 26.58 19.30
CA VAL A 402 -23.20 27.26 19.73
C VAL A 402 -23.11 27.23 21.25
N ILE A 403 -22.00 26.72 21.78
CA ILE A 403 -21.73 26.66 23.22
C ILE A 403 -20.87 27.84 23.67
N SER A 404 -19.82 28.15 22.90
CA SER A 404 -18.89 29.23 23.25
C SER A 404 -18.14 29.74 22.02
N GLN A 405 -17.67 30.99 22.12
CA GLN A 405 -16.66 31.56 21.24
C GLN A 405 -15.44 31.92 22.07
N ARG A 406 -14.24 31.67 21.56
CA ARG A 406 -13.00 32.07 22.23
C ARG A 406 -11.88 32.42 21.25
N PRO A 407 -11.12 33.51 21.49
CA PRO A 407 -9.92 33.80 20.72
C PRO A 407 -8.83 32.78 21.05
N VAL A 408 -8.05 32.42 20.04
CA VAL A 408 -6.88 31.54 20.14
C VAL A 408 -5.78 32.03 19.20
N SER A 409 -4.53 31.63 19.47
CA SER A 409 -3.37 32.11 18.71
C SER A 409 -2.36 31.00 18.48
N SER A 410 -1.74 30.97 17.30
CA SER A 410 -0.57 30.10 17.07
C SER A 410 0.69 30.58 17.82
N ASN A 411 0.73 31.84 18.27
CA ASN A 411 1.84 32.38 19.05
C ASN A 411 1.83 31.89 20.51
N GLN A 412 0.64 31.49 20.99
CA GLN A 412 0.43 30.84 22.28
C GLN A 412 -0.48 29.62 22.07
N PRO A 413 0.06 28.54 21.48
CA PRO A 413 -0.76 27.44 20.99
C PRO A 413 -1.39 26.67 22.15
N GLN A 414 -2.71 26.81 22.30
CA GLN A 414 -3.51 26.01 23.23
C GLN A 414 -4.44 25.09 22.43
N ALA A 415 -4.39 23.79 22.74
CA ALA A 415 -5.28 22.82 22.14
C ALA A 415 -6.75 23.07 22.58
N VAL A 416 -7.66 23.00 21.61
CA VAL A 416 -9.11 23.10 21.81
C VAL A 416 -9.72 21.73 21.58
N ALA A 417 -10.41 21.17 22.57
CA ALA A 417 -11.10 19.90 22.40
C ALA A 417 -12.17 20.02 21.31
N ILE A 418 -12.21 19.02 20.41
CA ILE A 418 -13.29 18.86 19.45
C ILE A 418 -14.36 17.98 20.10
N PRO A 419 -15.60 18.47 20.32
CA PRO A 419 -16.64 17.67 20.95
C PRO A 419 -17.00 16.43 20.12
N ARG A 420 -17.23 15.28 20.76
CA ARG A 420 -17.63 14.04 20.08
C ARG A 420 -19.03 14.11 19.45
N ASP A 421 -19.90 14.93 20.05
CA ASP A 421 -21.28 15.20 19.66
C ASP A 421 -21.41 16.55 18.92
N GLY A 422 -20.34 17.01 18.28
CA GLY A 422 -20.29 18.34 17.70
C GLY A 422 -19.08 18.59 16.82
N TYR A 423 -18.70 19.86 16.70
CA TYR A 423 -17.61 20.31 15.86
C TYR A 423 -17.11 21.69 16.30
N LEU A 424 -16.00 22.13 15.70
CA LEU A 424 -15.50 23.48 15.83
C LEU A 424 -15.65 24.21 14.49
N LEU A 425 -16.13 25.45 14.53
CA LEU A 425 -15.91 26.41 13.46
C LEU A 425 -14.75 27.32 13.88
N VAL A 426 -13.82 27.56 12.96
CA VAL A 426 -12.65 28.40 13.21
C VAL A 426 -12.67 29.54 12.22
N ALA A 427 -12.90 30.76 12.72
CA ALA A 427 -12.87 31.99 11.96
C ALA A 427 -11.42 32.51 11.87
N ARG A 428 -10.95 32.75 10.65
CA ARG A 428 -9.63 33.35 10.37
C ARG A 428 -9.79 34.62 9.56
N ASN A 429 -9.35 35.74 10.11
CA ASN A 429 -9.53 37.06 9.48
C ASN A 429 -11.00 37.29 9.04
N PHE A 430 -11.94 36.95 9.92
CA PHE A 430 -13.38 36.90 9.63
C PHE A 430 -14.23 37.36 10.82
N ASP A 431 -13.73 38.37 11.54
CA ASP A 431 -14.34 38.88 12.77
C ASP A 431 -15.74 39.46 12.54
N SER A 432 -15.99 40.00 11.33
CA SER A 432 -17.31 40.51 10.91
C SER A 432 -18.41 39.45 10.96
N ALA A 433 -18.07 38.16 10.91
CA ALA A 433 -19.04 37.07 10.94
C ALA A 433 -19.35 36.57 12.36
N LEU A 434 -18.55 36.93 13.38
CA LEU A 434 -18.67 36.38 14.74
C LEU A 434 -20.02 36.72 15.41
N GLY A 435 -20.62 37.84 15.04
CA GLY A 435 -21.96 38.22 15.48
C GLY A 435 -23.07 37.24 15.06
N ASN A 436 -22.82 36.36 14.07
CA ASN A 436 -23.77 35.32 13.64
C ASN A 436 -23.78 34.08 14.55
N PHE A 437 -22.86 33.99 15.52
CA PHE A 437 -22.66 32.79 16.34
C PHE A 437 -22.83 33.04 17.86
N PRO A 438 -23.81 33.83 18.35
CA PRO A 438 -23.96 34.00 19.79
C PRO A 438 -24.20 32.64 20.49
N PRO A 439 -23.74 32.45 21.74
CA PRO A 439 -24.07 31.24 22.51
C PRO A 439 -25.57 30.96 22.50
N GLY A 440 -25.95 29.70 22.24
CA GLY A 440 -27.33 29.25 22.06
C GLY A 440 -27.86 29.30 20.62
N ALA A 441 -27.14 29.92 19.68
CA ALA A 441 -27.57 29.93 18.27
C ALA A 441 -27.60 28.50 17.69
N ALA A 442 -28.74 28.14 17.08
CA ALA A 442 -28.89 26.89 16.34
C ALA A 442 -28.21 27.00 14.97
N LEU A 443 -27.49 25.94 14.57
CA LEU A 443 -26.69 25.89 13.36
C LEU A 443 -27.03 24.66 12.52
N GLN A 444 -27.22 24.86 11.22
CA GLN A 444 -27.37 23.76 10.26
C GLN A 444 -26.28 23.83 9.20
N ILE A 445 -25.59 22.71 8.95
CA ILE A 445 -24.59 22.62 7.89
C ILE A 445 -25.20 21.96 6.66
N ASN A 446 -25.16 22.66 5.52
CA ASN A 446 -25.53 22.12 4.22
C ASN A 446 -24.26 21.91 3.39
N THR A 447 -24.13 20.72 2.78
CA THR A 447 -22.93 20.32 2.04
C THR A 447 -23.33 19.69 0.70
N SER A 448 -22.71 20.15 -0.39
CA SER A 448 -22.92 19.59 -1.74
C SER A 448 -21.61 19.57 -2.52
N ALA A 449 -21.34 18.48 -3.25
CA ALA A 449 -20.19 18.39 -4.13
C ALA A 449 -20.44 19.14 -5.44
N VAL A 450 -19.39 19.73 -5.99
CA VAL A 450 -19.42 20.36 -7.30
C VAL A 450 -18.25 19.80 -8.14
N PRO A 451 -18.53 19.11 -9.25
CA PRO A 451 -19.86 18.85 -9.84
C PRO A 451 -20.72 17.87 -9.02
N ALA A 452 -22.05 18.01 -9.11
CA ALA A 452 -23.02 17.20 -8.37
C ALA A 452 -22.94 15.69 -8.67
N SER A 453 -22.30 15.30 -9.79
CA SER A 453 -22.02 13.90 -10.11
C SER A 453 -21.22 13.19 -9.01
N PHE A 454 -20.42 13.91 -8.20
CA PHE A 454 -19.70 13.31 -7.07
C PHE A 454 -20.59 12.98 -5.87
N ASP A 455 -21.79 13.56 -5.74
CA ASP A 455 -22.63 13.36 -4.54
C ASP A 455 -23.03 11.89 -4.36
N GLY A 456 -23.28 11.18 -5.48
CA GLY A 456 -23.65 9.76 -5.50
C GLY A 456 -22.53 8.78 -5.18
N PHE A 457 -21.30 9.25 -4.96
CA PHE A 457 -20.14 8.40 -4.67
C PHE A 457 -19.76 8.46 -3.19
N ALA A 458 -19.87 7.30 -2.53
CA ALA A 458 -19.60 7.16 -1.10
C ALA A 458 -18.13 7.35 -0.73
N ASN A 459 -17.22 7.04 -1.66
CA ASN A 459 -15.79 7.13 -1.44
C ASN A 459 -15.17 8.09 -2.45
N ILE A 460 -14.34 9.03 -2.00
CA ILE A 460 -13.68 10.02 -2.84
C ILE A 460 -12.27 10.27 -2.31
N VAL A 461 -11.30 10.40 -3.22
CA VAL A 461 -9.97 10.92 -2.93
C VAL A 461 -9.66 12.05 -3.89
N GLY A 462 -9.23 13.18 -3.34
CA GLY A 462 -8.69 14.33 -4.08
C GLY A 462 -7.16 14.30 -4.08
N ALA A 463 -6.57 14.52 -5.26
CA ALA A 463 -5.14 14.67 -5.42
C ALA A 463 -4.86 15.64 -6.57
N GLY A 464 -4.84 15.14 -7.80
CA GLY A 464 -4.68 15.92 -9.01
C GLY A 464 -3.22 15.98 -9.51
N PRO A 465 -2.99 16.49 -10.72
CA PRO A 465 -4.03 16.96 -11.64
C PRO A 465 -4.89 15.86 -12.25
N LEU A 466 -6.07 16.21 -12.77
CA LEU A 466 -6.86 15.32 -13.62
C LEU A 466 -6.07 15.04 -14.91
N LEU A 467 -5.85 13.77 -15.24
CA LEU A 467 -4.99 13.38 -16.38
C LEU A 467 -5.82 13.08 -17.62
N VAL A 468 -6.79 12.18 -17.47
CA VAL A 468 -7.62 11.67 -18.56
C VAL A 468 -9.08 11.69 -18.13
N GLU A 469 -9.95 12.15 -19.02
CA GLU A 469 -11.40 12.15 -18.84
C GLU A 469 -12.04 11.74 -20.17
N GLN A 470 -12.91 10.73 -20.13
CA GLN A 470 -13.59 10.20 -21.33
C GLN A 470 -12.64 9.84 -22.48
N GLY A 471 -11.49 9.25 -22.15
CA GLY A 471 -10.45 8.80 -23.09
C GLY A 471 -9.55 9.91 -23.62
N ARG A 472 -9.78 11.18 -23.26
CA ARG A 472 -8.99 12.33 -23.71
C ARG A 472 -8.06 12.82 -22.60
N VAL A 473 -6.82 13.17 -22.95
CA VAL A 473 -5.93 13.87 -22.03
C VAL A 473 -6.47 15.27 -21.76
N VAL A 474 -6.75 15.58 -20.50
CA VAL A 474 -7.33 16.85 -20.03
C VAL A 474 -6.44 17.55 -19.00
N LEU A 475 -5.16 17.16 -18.96
CA LEU A 475 -4.14 17.71 -18.07
C LEU A 475 -4.09 19.23 -18.17
N ASN A 476 -4.36 19.91 -17.05
CA ASN A 476 -4.20 21.35 -16.90
C ASN A 476 -3.87 21.66 -15.44
N ALA A 477 -2.58 21.64 -15.09
CA ALA A 477 -2.17 21.83 -13.70
C ALA A 477 -2.35 23.27 -13.22
N ALA A 478 -2.29 24.26 -14.12
CA ALA A 478 -2.56 25.66 -13.80
C ALA A 478 -4.02 25.89 -13.37
N LEU A 479 -4.98 25.27 -14.07
CA LEU A 479 -6.41 25.30 -13.70
C LEU A 479 -6.66 24.73 -12.29
N GLU A 480 -5.81 23.81 -11.85
CA GLU A 480 -5.87 23.15 -10.54
C GLU A 480 -4.89 23.76 -9.52
N GLN A 481 -4.37 24.95 -9.84
CA GLN A 481 -3.51 25.78 -8.99
C GLN A 481 -2.28 25.05 -8.44
N PHE A 482 -1.69 24.19 -9.26
CA PHE A 482 -0.36 23.67 -8.97
C PHE A 482 0.70 24.73 -9.32
N GLY A 483 1.76 24.80 -8.51
CA GLY A 483 2.83 25.78 -8.70
C GLY A 483 3.55 25.62 -10.04
N ALA A 484 4.10 26.74 -10.54
CA ALA A 484 4.87 26.76 -11.78
C ALA A 484 6.00 25.72 -11.75
N GLY A 485 6.15 24.97 -12.85
CA GLY A 485 7.19 23.95 -13.01
C GLY A 485 6.80 22.52 -12.60
N LEU A 486 5.63 22.29 -11.98
CA LEU A 486 5.18 20.92 -11.68
C LEU A 486 4.99 20.07 -12.94
N ASP A 487 4.49 20.69 -14.02
CA ASP A 487 4.26 20.03 -15.31
C ASP A 487 5.56 19.49 -15.93
N ALA A 488 6.64 20.28 -15.82
CA ALA A 488 7.96 19.94 -16.32
C ALA A 488 8.77 19.04 -15.36
N GLN A 489 8.31 18.87 -14.12
CA GLN A 489 9.02 18.06 -13.13
C GLN A 489 8.99 16.59 -13.54
N ALA A 490 10.17 16.01 -13.79
CA ALA A 490 10.32 14.57 -13.91
C ALA A 490 10.39 13.92 -12.52
N ALA A 491 9.49 12.96 -12.23
CA ALA A 491 9.44 12.28 -10.94
C ALA A 491 8.76 10.91 -11.07
N PRO A 492 8.94 10.00 -10.09
CA PRO A 492 8.00 8.91 -9.87
C PRO A 492 6.56 9.42 -9.77
N ARG A 493 5.61 8.66 -10.31
CA ARG A 493 4.19 9.04 -10.35
C ARG A 493 3.32 7.86 -9.91
N SER A 494 2.16 8.22 -9.39
CA SER A 494 1.08 7.31 -9.01
C SER A 494 -0.22 7.80 -9.67
N ALA A 495 -1.09 6.90 -10.09
CA ALA A 495 -2.42 7.24 -10.60
C ALA A 495 -3.42 6.13 -10.28
N MET A 496 -4.70 6.50 -10.30
CA MET A 496 -5.82 5.58 -10.31
C MET A 496 -6.79 5.98 -11.43
N GLY A 497 -7.43 4.99 -12.01
CA GLY A 497 -8.41 5.19 -13.07
C GLY A 497 -9.20 3.94 -13.40
N ASN A 498 -10.01 4.01 -14.45
CA ASN A 498 -10.70 2.85 -15.01
C ASN A 498 -10.47 2.72 -16.51
N ARG A 499 -10.56 1.49 -16.99
CA ARG A 499 -10.60 1.14 -18.41
C ARG A 499 -12.04 1.18 -18.94
N SER A 500 -12.19 1.13 -20.26
CA SER A 500 -13.51 1.07 -20.92
C SER A 500 -14.32 -0.17 -20.55
N ASP A 501 -13.66 -1.26 -20.17
CA ASP A 501 -14.29 -2.50 -19.68
C ASP A 501 -14.67 -2.46 -18.19
N GLY A 502 -14.57 -1.30 -17.56
CA GLY A 502 -14.92 -1.11 -16.15
C GLY A 502 -13.82 -1.52 -15.16
N ARG A 503 -12.74 -2.20 -15.58
CA ARG A 503 -11.65 -2.55 -14.66
C ARG A 503 -11.01 -1.32 -14.06
N ILE A 504 -10.78 -1.36 -12.75
CA ILE A 504 -10.11 -0.31 -12.00
C ILE A 504 -8.62 -0.61 -11.99
N VAL A 505 -7.80 0.42 -12.24
CA VAL A 505 -6.35 0.29 -12.34
C VAL A 505 -5.68 1.27 -11.39
N PHE A 506 -4.83 0.73 -10.52
CA PHE A 506 -3.86 1.49 -9.75
C PHE A 506 -2.50 1.32 -10.43
N VAL A 507 -1.77 2.40 -10.65
CA VAL A 507 -0.51 2.32 -11.38
C VAL A 507 0.54 3.24 -10.79
N THR A 508 1.76 2.72 -10.66
CA THR A 508 2.95 3.51 -10.34
C THR A 508 4.00 3.39 -11.43
N THR A 509 4.84 4.42 -11.53
CA THR A 509 6.06 4.40 -12.34
C THR A 509 7.17 5.15 -11.62
N HIS A 510 8.41 4.74 -11.89
CA HIS A 510 9.62 5.33 -11.32
C HIS A 510 10.47 5.93 -12.45
N ASN A 511 11.79 5.77 -12.38
CA ASN A 511 12.68 6.15 -13.46
C ASN A 511 12.42 5.32 -14.71
N ARG A 512 12.37 6.00 -15.86
CA ARG A 512 12.40 5.36 -17.17
C ARG A 512 13.74 4.66 -17.38
N VAL A 513 13.80 3.79 -18.38
CA VAL A 513 15.05 3.17 -18.83
C VAL A 513 16.07 4.26 -19.18
N ALA A 514 17.23 4.23 -18.54
CA ALA A 514 18.32 5.20 -18.71
C ALA A 514 17.94 6.70 -18.53
N GLY A 515 16.92 7.02 -17.71
CA GLY A 515 16.61 8.42 -17.39
C GLY A 515 15.71 8.61 -16.16
N SER A 516 15.28 9.85 -15.95
CA SER A 516 14.35 10.22 -14.88
C SER A 516 12.94 9.68 -15.08
N GLY A 517 12.09 9.76 -14.05
CA GLY A 517 10.65 9.49 -14.20
C GLY A 517 9.93 10.44 -15.16
N PRO A 518 8.65 10.20 -15.48
CA PRO A 518 7.92 11.02 -16.44
C PRO A 518 7.60 12.42 -15.88
N THR A 519 7.54 13.38 -16.80
CA THR A 519 6.80 14.64 -16.64
C THR A 519 5.30 14.38 -16.51
N LEU A 520 4.49 15.37 -16.10
CA LEU A 520 3.04 15.16 -16.04
C LEU A 520 2.42 14.89 -17.43
N GLY A 521 2.94 15.54 -18.47
CA GLY A 521 2.50 15.30 -19.85
C GLY A 521 2.79 13.90 -20.34
N GLU A 522 4.02 13.41 -20.13
CA GLU A 522 4.37 12.01 -20.41
C GLU A 522 3.53 11.05 -19.57
N TRP A 523 3.28 11.39 -18.31
CA TRP A 523 2.48 10.55 -17.43
C TRP A 523 1.03 10.40 -17.91
N ALA A 524 0.40 11.50 -18.35
CA ALA A 524 -0.93 11.48 -18.94
C ALA A 524 -0.98 10.58 -20.19
N GLN A 525 0.05 10.64 -21.04
CA GLN A 525 0.17 9.77 -22.22
C GLN A 525 0.39 8.31 -21.84
N VAL A 526 1.23 8.02 -20.84
CA VAL A 526 1.46 6.64 -20.34
C VAL A 526 0.15 6.03 -19.84
N VAL A 527 -0.59 6.72 -18.97
CA VAL A 527 -1.86 6.17 -18.44
C VAL A 527 -2.93 6.02 -19.52
N GLN A 528 -2.96 6.91 -20.51
CA GLN A 528 -3.84 6.78 -21.67
C GLN A 528 -3.47 5.54 -22.52
N GLN A 529 -2.18 5.31 -22.81
CA GLN A 529 -1.72 4.11 -23.55
C GLN A 529 -1.97 2.81 -22.78
N LEU A 530 -2.03 2.86 -21.44
CA LEU A 530 -2.46 1.76 -20.59
C LEU A 530 -3.97 1.45 -20.66
N GLY A 531 -4.71 2.23 -21.45
CA GLY A 531 -6.15 2.09 -21.71
C GLY A 531 -7.05 2.75 -20.67
N LEU A 532 -6.52 3.60 -19.78
CA LEU A 532 -7.34 4.30 -18.81
C LEU A 532 -8.14 5.38 -19.53
N VAL A 533 -9.47 5.27 -19.46
CA VAL A 533 -10.40 6.25 -20.05
C VAL A 533 -10.74 7.37 -19.08
N ASN A 534 -10.58 7.13 -17.79
CA ASN A 534 -10.61 8.15 -16.75
C ASN A 534 -9.41 7.91 -15.84
N ALA A 535 -8.65 8.96 -15.51
CA ALA A 535 -7.47 8.84 -14.67
C ALA A 535 -7.15 10.14 -13.93
N VAL A 536 -6.82 10.02 -12.65
CA VAL A 536 -6.36 11.13 -11.80
C VAL A 536 -4.94 10.83 -11.32
N ASN A 537 -4.08 11.83 -11.38
CA ASN A 537 -2.76 11.77 -10.76
C ASN A 537 -2.89 11.78 -9.23
N LEU A 538 -2.12 10.94 -8.56
CA LEU A 538 -1.98 10.90 -7.11
C LEU A 538 -0.65 11.55 -6.69
N ASP A 539 -0.40 11.68 -5.39
CA ASP A 539 0.88 12.20 -4.89
C ASP A 539 2.05 11.38 -5.45
N GLY A 540 3.15 12.08 -5.74
CA GLY A 540 4.26 11.55 -6.54
C GLY A 540 5.57 11.42 -5.77
N GLY A 541 6.66 11.26 -6.53
CA GLY A 541 8.01 11.35 -6.00
C GLY A 541 8.33 10.26 -4.97
N SER A 542 8.78 10.69 -3.79
CA SER A 542 9.10 9.75 -2.70
C SER A 542 7.87 9.09 -2.10
N SER A 543 6.67 9.65 -2.31
CA SER A 543 5.39 9.10 -1.87
C SER A 543 4.91 7.96 -2.76
N SER A 544 5.32 7.92 -4.04
CA SER A 544 4.87 6.90 -4.99
C SER A 544 5.26 5.50 -4.55
N ALA A 545 4.27 4.67 -4.25
CA ALA A 545 4.47 3.29 -3.81
C ALA A 545 3.22 2.46 -4.09
N LEU A 546 3.43 1.18 -4.42
CA LEU A 546 2.39 0.18 -4.58
C LEU A 546 2.67 -0.98 -3.61
N TYR A 547 1.70 -1.27 -2.76
CA TYR A 547 1.75 -2.33 -1.75
C TYR A 547 0.85 -3.49 -2.14
N LEU A 548 1.32 -4.72 -1.92
CA LEU A 548 0.55 -5.96 -2.10
C LEU A 548 1.05 -7.03 -1.13
N GLY A 549 0.15 -7.68 -0.40
CA GLY A 549 0.45 -8.92 0.35
C GLY A 549 1.55 -8.81 1.41
N GLY A 550 1.77 -7.63 1.99
CA GLY A 550 2.80 -7.41 3.00
C GLY A 550 4.05 -6.65 2.53
N VAL A 551 4.21 -6.41 1.22
CA VAL A 551 5.43 -5.79 0.67
C VAL A 551 5.13 -4.68 -0.33
N LEU A 552 6.13 -3.82 -0.58
CA LEU A 552 6.10 -2.96 -1.76
C LEU A 552 6.52 -3.76 -2.98
N VAL A 553 5.79 -3.62 -4.08
CA VAL A 553 6.01 -4.38 -5.33
C VAL A 553 6.60 -3.53 -6.45
N ASP A 554 6.76 -2.23 -6.26
CA ASP A 554 7.26 -1.30 -7.27
C ASP A 554 8.62 -0.69 -6.92
N ARG A 555 9.06 -0.81 -5.66
CA ARG A 555 10.31 -0.23 -5.14
C ARG A 555 10.80 -0.92 -3.88
N HIS A 556 12.05 -0.66 -3.51
CA HIS A 556 12.61 -1.12 -2.24
C HIS A 556 12.10 -0.27 -1.06
N SER A 557 11.79 -0.90 0.07
CA SER A 557 11.16 -0.27 1.25
C SER A 557 11.93 0.92 1.82
N VAL A 558 13.26 0.86 1.88
CA VAL A 558 14.14 1.98 2.33
C VAL A 558 13.96 3.30 1.58
N THR A 559 13.27 3.28 0.44
CA THR A 559 13.10 4.45 -0.42
C THR A 559 11.73 5.10 -0.31
N THR A 560 10.76 4.46 0.36
CA THR A 560 9.43 5.05 0.55
C THR A 560 9.48 6.10 1.65
N THR A 561 8.77 7.21 1.47
CA THR A 561 8.49 8.15 2.56
C THR A 561 7.16 7.84 3.24
N ARG A 562 6.93 8.49 4.39
CA ARG A 562 5.62 8.48 5.04
C ARG A 562 4.64 9.36 4.28
N VAL A 563 3.39 8.92 4.21
CA VAL A 563 2.25 9.57 3.57
C VAL A 563 1.11 9.75 4.58
N ASN A 564 0.18 10.67 4.31
CA ASN A 564 -0.98 10.89 5.17
C ASN A 564 -2.12 9.91 4.88
N ASN A 565 -2.32 9.59 3.59
CA ASN A 565 -3.44 8.78 3.14
C ASN A 565 -3.08 7.94 1.91
N ALA A 566 -3.88 6.92 1.67
CA ALA A 566 -3.73 5.92 0.62
C ALA A 566 -5.12 5.49 0.11
N ILE A 567 -5.15 4.69 -0.96
CA ILE A 567 -6.34 3.95 -1.38
C ILE A 567 -6.04 2.47 -1.20
N GLY A 568 -6.84 1.78 -0.40
CA GLY A 568 -6.68 0.38 -0.06
C GLY A 568 -7.67 -0.51 -0.81
N VAL A 569 -7.19 -1.66 -1.26
CA VAL A 569 -7.99 -2.76 -1.79
C VAL A 569 -8.06 -3.84 -0.71
N PHE A 570 -9.28 -4.25 -0.39
CA PHE A 570 -9.56 -5.31 0.56
C PHE A 570 -10.05 -6.52 -0.21
N TRP A 571 -9.55 -7.68 0.17
CA TRP A 571 -9.98 -8.97 -0.34
C TRP A 571 -10.49 -9.78 0.83
N GLN A 572 -11.68 -10.37 0.70
CA GLN A 572 -12.20 -11.33 1.64
C GLN A 572 -12.41 -12.65 0.88
N PRO A 573 -11.61 -13.69 1.16
CA PRO A 573 -11.80 -14.99 0.54
C PRO A 573 -13.21 -15.49 0.89
N THR A 574 -14.01 -15.81 -0.13
CA THR A 574 -15.25 -16.55 0.08
C THR A 574 -14.89 -18.00 0.48
N PRO A 575 -15.48 -18.52 1.58
CA PRO A 575 -15.25 -19.89 2.05
C PRO A 575 -15.49 -20.97 1.00
#